data_AF-A0A2V5UHZ0-F1
#
_entry.id   AF-A0A2V5UHZ0-F1
#
_cell.length_a   1.000
_cell.length_b   1.000
_cell.length_c   1.000
_cell.angle_alpha   90.00
_cell.angle_beta   90.00
_cell.angle_gamma   90.00
#
_symmetry.space_group_name_H-M   'P 1'
#
loop_
_entity.id
_entity.type
_entity.pdbx_description
1 polymer ?
#
loop_
_entity_poly.entity_id
_entity_poly.type
_entity_poly.pdbx_seq_one_letter_code
_entity_poly.pdbx_strand_id
1 'polypeptide(L)'
;EVLRTRILKSLNGIHFASFRVDTQRGDKTFSLTSPEINRQLGAAVKEKSGARVDLSHPEFTVTVEILPQDAFFGFDKIPGAGGLPVGASGRVVSLISGGIDSPVAAYRMMQRGCRLIFVHFHSTPYLDKTSQEKVRQLVTALTRHQFLSRLYLVPFGEIQRQIVAAVSRPLRVVLYRRMMLRIAEGVARKEKAKALLTGESLGQVASQTLDNMAVIQQAATLPILRPLVGMDKQEIIDQARRIGTFEISSIPDQDCCQLFVPKHPATKAKPWEVEEAESKLDVAELMRMGIENTINEEFTFPD
;
A
#
# COMPACT_ATOMS: atom_id res chain seq x y z
N GLU A 1 -9.92 -13.12 -43.47
CA GLU A 1 -8.88 -12.41 -44.23
C GLU A 1 -8.30 -11.19 -43.51
N VAL A 2 -9.11 -10.14 -43.25
CA VAL A 2 -8.62 -8.88 -42.64
C VAL A 2 -7.79 -9.10 -41.38
N LEU A 3 -8.27 -9.93 -40.45
CA LEU A 3 -7.56 -10.28 -39.22
C LEU A 3 -6.18 -10.89 -39.49
N ARG A 4 -6.10 -11.86 -40.42
CA ARG A 4 -4.86 -12.51 -40.83
C ARG A 4 -3.87 -11.48 -41.35
N THR A 5 -4.28 -10.63 -42.30
CA THR A 5 -3.42 -9.60 -42.88
C THR A 5 -2.89 -8.63 -41.82
N ARG A 6 -3.75 -8.19 -40.88
CA ARG A 6 -3.37 -7.27 -39.79
C ARG A 6 -2.38 -7.91 -38.82
N ILE A 7 -2.58 -9.18 -38.45
CA ILE A 7 -1.63 -9.93 -37.61
C ILE A 7 -0.28 -10.02 -38.33
N LEU A 8 -0.24 -10.49 -39.58
CA LEU A 8 1.02 -10.67 -40.31
C LEU A 8 1.80 -9.36 -40.50
N LYS A 9 1.10 -8.24 -40.73
CA LYS A 9 1.72 -6.92 -40.82
C LYS A 9 2.34 -6.50 -39.48
N SER A 10 1.70 -6.83 -38.36
CA SER A 10 2.13 -6.45 -37.02
C SER A 10 3.24 -7.36 -36.46
N LEU A 11 3.55 -8.47 -37.13
CA LEU A 11 4.68 -9.35 -36.82
C LEU A 11 6.02 -8.87 -37.42
N ASN A 12 6.00 -7.86 -38.30
CA ASN A 12 7.23 -7.36 -38.92
C ASN A 12 8.22 -6.83 -37.86
N GLY A 13 9.43 -7.37 -37.84
CA GLY A 13 10.48 -6.98 -36.89
C GLY A 13 10.41 -7.70 -35.55
N ILE A 14 9.44 -8.60 -35.33
CA ILE A 14 9.36 -9.43 -34.13
C ILE A 14 9.96 -10.81 -34.45
N HIS A 15 10.95 -11.22 -33.66
CA HIS A 15 11.59 -12.53 -33.77
C HIS A 15 11.24 -13.39 -32.55
N PHE A 16 10.86 -14.64 -32.80
CA PHE A 16 10.54 -15.63 -31.78
C PHE A 16 10.81 -17.04 -32.35
N ALA A 17 11.31 -17.95 -31.53
CA ALA A 17 11.63 -19.32 -31.94
C ALA A 17 10.42 -20.24 -31.90
N SER A 18 9.48 -20.01 -30.96
CA SER A 18 8.22 -20.76 -30.85
C SER A 18 7.01 -19.86 -30.61
N PHE A 19 5.84 -20.31 -31.04
CA PHE A 19 4.61 -19.57 -30.80
C PHE A 19 3.37 -20.45 -30.68
N ARG A 20 2.28 -19.85 -30.20
CA ARG A 20 0.92 -20.37 -30.35
C ARG A 20 -0.06 -19.27 -30.76
N VAL A 21 -1.19 -19.70 -31.32
CA VAL A 21 -2.37 -18.85 -31.48
C VAL A 21 -3.41 -19.31 -30.46
N ASP A 22 -3.94 -18.37 -29.69
CA ASP A 22 -4.96 -18.62 -28.68
C ASP A 22 -6.20 -17.75 -28.96
N THR A 23 -7.30 -18.40 -29.38
CA THR A 23 -8.53 -17.72 -29.77
C THR A 23 -9.63 -17.91 -28.74
N GLN A 24 -10.10 -16.80 -28.18
CA GLN A 24 -11.32 -16.74 -27.38
C GLN A 24 -12.49 -16.22 -28.22
N ARG A 25 -13.64 -16.86 -28.08
CA ARG A 25 -14.86 -16.49 -28.80
C ARG A 25 -15.92 -16.05 -27.81
N GLY A 26 -16.11 -14.73 -27.70
CA GLY A 26 -17.30 -14.13 -27.09
C GLY A 26 -18.54 -14.36 -27.96
N ASP A 27 -18.38 -14.30 -29.29
CA ASP A 27 -19.43 -14.65 -30.24
C ASP A 27 -19.40 -16.14 -30.66
N LYS A 28 -20.44 -16.87 -30.25
CA LYS A 28 -20.64 -18.28 -30.60
C LYS A 28 -21.32 -18.50 -31.96
N THR A 29 -21.82 -17.44 -32.61
CA THR A 29 -22.42 -17.52 -33.94
C THR A 29 -21.40 -17.41 -35.08
N PHE A 30 -20.18 -16.94 -34.78
CA PHE A 30 -19.08 -16.89 -35.74
C PHE A 30 -18.83 -18.25 -36.42
N SER A 31 -18.64 -18.23 -37.74
CA SER A 31 -18.62 -19.42 -38.61
C SER A 31 -17.48 -20.39 -38.35
N LEU A 32 -16.36 -19.92 -37.80
CA LEU A 32 -15.19 -20.75 -37.48
C LEU A 32 -15.07 -20.99 -35.97
N THR A 33 -14.77 -22.22 -35.58
CA THR A 33 -14.41 -22.61 -34.21
C THR A 33 -13.04 -22.05 -33.80
N SER A 34 -12.81 -21.86 -32.49
CA SER A 34 -11.49 -21.41 -32.00
C SER A 34 -10.33 -22.29 -32.51
N PRO A 35 -10.43 -23.64 -32.54
CA PRO A 35 -9.40 -24.48 -33.13
C PRO A 35 -9.18 -24.25 -34.63
N GLU A 36 -10.23 -23.98 -35.41
CA GLU A 36 -10.11 -23.68 -36.84
C GLU A 36 -9.43 -22.33 -37.08
N ILE A 37 -9.80 -21.31 -36.29
CA ILE A 37 -9.15 -20.00 -36.32
C ILE A 37 -7.66 -20.13 -35.96
N ASN A 38 -7.36 -20.83 -34.85
CA ASN A 38 -5.99 -21.12 -34.44
C ASN A 38 -5.18 -21.82 -35.53
N ARG A 39 -5.78 -22.80 -36.24
CA ARG A 39 -5.11 -23.53 -37.32
C ARG A 39 -4.83 -22.64 -38.52
N GLN A 40 -5.82 -21.87 -38.98
CA GLN A 40 -5.67 -20.99 -40.15
C GLN A 40 -4.67 -19.86 -39.88
N LEU A 41 -4.77 -19.20 -38.72
CA LEU A 41 -3.84 -18.15 -38.35
C LEU A 41 -2.45 -18.72 -38.04
N GLY A 42 -2.38 -19.87 -37.35
CA GLY A 42 -1.13 -20.54 -37.05
C GLY A 42 -0.34 -20.93 -38.30
N ALA A 43 -1.01 -21.40 -39.35
CA ALA A 43 -0.37 -21.68 -40.64
C ALA A 43 0.27 -20.41 -41.24
N ALA A 44 -0.49 -19.31 -41.27
CA ALA A 44 -0.02 -18.04 -41.82
C ALA A 44 1.14 -17.42 -41.01
N VAL A 45 1.06 -17.49 -39.67
CA VAL A 45 2.13 -17.00 -38.78
C VAL A 45 3.38 -17.84 -38.93
N LYS A 46 3.26 -19.17 -39.02
CA LYS A 46 4.38 -20.09 -39.25
C LYS A 46 5.08 -19.81 -40.58
N GLU A 47 4.31 -19.63 -41.67
CA GLU A 47 4.85 -19.31 -42.99
C GLU A 47 5.62 -17.99 -42.99
N LYS A 48 5.08 -16.96 -42.32
CA LYS A 48 5.70 -15.63 -42.27
C LYS A 48 6.94 -15.54 -41.37
N SER A 49 6.92 -16.23 -40.23
CA SER A 49 7.95 -16.12 -39.17
C SER A 49 9.01 -17.21 -39.22
N GLY A 50 8.69 -18.40 -39.76
CA GLY A 50 9.53 -19.60 -39.66
C GLY A 50 9.55 -20.26 -38.27
N ALA A 51 8.85 -19.70 -37.28
CA ALA A 51 8.84 -20.20 -35.91
C ALA A 51 8.11 -21.54 -35.77
N ARG A 52 8.51 -22.37 -34.80
CA ARG A 52 7.82 -23.64 -34.50
C ARG A 52 6.54 -23.39 -33.70
N VAL A 53 5.51 -24.21 -33.92
CA VAL A 53 4.30 -24.17 -33.08
C VAL A 53 4.57 -24.93 -31.79
N ASP A 54 4.37 -24.27 -30.64
CA ASP A 54 4.47 -24.87 -29.30
C ASP A 54 3.24 -24.47 -28.48
N LEU A 55 2.35 -25.42 -28.21
CA LEU A 55 1.10 -25.16 -27.50
C LEU A 55 1.28 -25.10 -25.97
N SER A 56 2.38 -25.67 -25.46
CA SER A 56 2.64 -25.85 -24.04
C SER A 56 3.50 -24.72 -23.49
N HIS A 57 4.62 -24.43 -24.15
CA HIS A 57 5.60 -23.43 -23.73
C HIS A 57 6.02 -22.52 -24.90
N PRO A 58 5.08 -21.74 -25.45
CA PRO A 58 5.39 -20.78 -26.50
C PRO A 58 6.26 -19.63 -25.95
N GLU A 59 7.22 -19.18 -26.75
CA GLU A 59 7.91 -17.91 -26.52
C GLU A 59 6.99 -16.72 -26.83
N PHE A 60 6.12 -16.87 -27.83
CA PHE A 60 5.22 -15.83 -28.30
C PHE A 60 3.76 -16.31 -28.40
N THR A 61 2.81 -15.53 -27.90
CA THR A 61 1.38 -15.87 -28.02
C THR A 61 0.65 -14.80 -28.81
N VAL A 62 0.04 -15.21 -29.92
CA VAL A 62 -0.95 -14.39 -30.63
C VAL A 62 -2.31 -14.67 -30.03
N THR A 63 -2.85 -13.72 -29.27
CA THR A 63 -4.20 -13.81 -28.72
C THR A 63 -5.19 -13.21 -29.72
N VAL A 64 -6.31 -13.89 -29.93
CA VAL A 64 -7.41 -13.43 -30.78
C VAL A 64 -8.70 -13.48 -29.99
N GLU A 65 -9.47 -12.40 -30.03
CA GLU A 65 -10.78 -12.32 -29.39
C GLU A 65 -11.84 -11.98 -30.43
N ILE A 66 -12.80 -12.89 -30.62
CA ILE A 66 -13.91 -12.72 -31.55
C ILE A 66 -15.15 -12.30 -30.77
N LEU A 67 -15.61 -11.07 -31.02
CA LEU A 67 -16.83 -10.48 -30.48
C LEU A 67 -17.88 -10.37 -31.60
N PRO A 68 -19.16 -10.09 -31.28
CA PRO A 68 -20.23 -10.07 -32.29
C PRO A 68 -20.04 -9.07 -33.43
N GLN A 69 -19.38 -7.93 -33.16
CA GLN A 69 -19.17 -6.87 -34.15
C GLN A 69 -17.71 -6.72 -34.57
N ASP A 70 -16.78 -7.10 -33.70
CA ASP A 70 -15.36 -6.82 -33.85
C ASP A 70 -14.50 -8.04 -33.57
N ALA A 71 -13.30 -8.04 -34.13
CA ALA A 71 -12.25 -9.01 -33.81
C ALA A 71 -11.01 -8.26 -33.34
N PHE A 72 -10.56 -8.58 -32.13
CA PHE A 72 -9.34 -8.05 -31.55
C PHE A 72 -8.23 -9.08 -31.68
N PHE A 73 -6.99 -8.60 -31.82
CA PHE A 73 -5.81 -9.43 -31.63
C PHE A 73 -4.79 -8.66 -30.81
N GLY A 74 -3.96 -9.41 -30.10
CA GLY A 74 -2.88 -8.87 -29.30
C GLY A 74 -1.70 -9.84 -29.28
N PHE A 75 -0.57 -9.29 -28.87
CA PHE A 75 0.65 -10.02 -28.61
C PHE A 75 1.00 -9.79 -27.14
N ASP A 76 1.45 -10.85 -26.48
CA ASP A 76 1.95 -10.85 -25.12
C ASP A 76 0.99 -10.25 -24.06
N LYS A 77 0.58 -11.08 -23.11
CA LYS A 77 -0.26 -10.62 -22.01
C LYS A 77 0.60 -10.00 -20.93
N ILE A 78 0.66 -8.67 -20.88
CA ILE A 78 1.35 -7.94 -19.80
C ILE A 78 0.47 -8.03 -18.53
N PRO A 79 0.94 -8.69 -17.45
CA PRO A 79 0.18 -8.72 -16.21
C PRO A 79 0.11 -7.31 -15.61
N GLY A 80 -1.10 -6.85 -15.30
CA GLY A 80 -1.29 -5.64 -14.51
C GLY A 80 -0.93 -5.86 -13.03
N ALA A 81 -1.10 -4.83 -12.22
CA ALA A 81 -0.82 -4.89 -10.77
C ALA A 81 -1.71 -5.89 -9.99
N GLY A 82 -2.77 -6.42 -10.63
CA GLY A 82 -3.77 -7.27 -10.01
C GLY A 82 -4.59 -6.53 -8.95
N GLY A 83 -5.17 -7.27 -8.00
CA GLY A 83 -5.92 -6.69 -6.89
C GLY A 83 -7.30 -6.16 -7.26
N LEU A 84 -7.79 -5.20 -6.49
CA LEU A 84 -9.10 -4.57 -6.63
C LEU A 84 -8.94 -3.07 -6.96
N PRO A 85 -9.89 -2.46 -7.71
CA PRO A 85 -9.88 -1.03 -7.97
C PRO A 85 -9.87 -0.19 -6.69
N VAL A 86 -8.92 0.75 -6.57
CA VAL A 86 -8.78 1.63 -5.41
C VAL A 86 -10.05 2.46 -5.19
N GLY A 87 -10.66 2.31 -4.02
CA GLY A 87 -11.92 2.95 -3.64
C GLY A 87 -13.07 1.96 -3.50
N ALA A 88 -13.00 0.78 -4.14
CA ALA A 88 -14.05 -0.24 -4.08
C ALA A 88 -14.32 -0.74 -2.65
N SER A 89 -13.31 -0.71 -1.77
CA SER A 89 -13.39 -1.18 -0.37
C SER A 89 -13.54 -0.04 0.65
N GLY A 90 -13.76 1.20 0.19
CA GLY A 90 -13.92 2.37 1.06
C GLY A 90 -12.60 3.02 1.49
N ARG A 91 -12.70 3.97 2.42
CA ARG A 91 -11.58 4.79 2.89
C ARG A 91 -10.96 4.24 4.17
N VAL A 92 -9.64 4.33 4.28
CA VAL A 92 -8.86 3.89 5.44
C VAL A 92 -7.82 4.96 5.77
N VAL A 93 -7.68 5.30 7.05
CA VAL A 93 -6.61 6.21 7.51
C VAL A 93 -5.36 5.40 7.80
N SER A 94 -4.27 5.67 7.09
CA SER A 94 -2.97 5.04 7.24
C SER A 94 -2.05 5.89 8.10
N LEU A 95 -1.61 5.33 9.23
CA LEU A 95 -0.52 5.91 10.01
C LEU A 95 0.78 5.64 9.23
N ILE A 96 1.30 6.69 8.57
CA ILE A 96 2.52 6.63 7.76
C ILE A 96 3.69 7.19 8.56
N SER A 97 4.82 6.48 8.53
CA SER A 97 6.10 6.90 9.10
C SER A 97 7.18 6.92 8.03
N GLY A 98 8.35 7.44 8.38
CA GLY A 98 9.53 7.42 7.52
C GLY A 98 10.18 6.03 7.36
N GLY A 99 9.64 5.01 8.02
CA GLY A 99 10.17 3.65 7.99
C GLY A 99 9.68 2.82 6.80
N ILE A 100 10.32 1.68 6.58
CA ILE A 100 10.10 0.78 5.44
C ILE A 100 8.67 0.17 5.45
N ASP A 101 8.12 -0.09 6.63
CA ASP A 101 6.98 -0.99 6.78
C ASP A 101 5.65 -0.30 6.43
N SER A 102 5.43 0.94 6.88
CA SER A 102 4.15 1.63 6.68
C SER A 102 3.79 1.93 5.22
N PRO A 103 4.73 2.27 4.31
CA PRO A 103 4.42 2.39 2.87
C PRO A 103 4.02 1.05 2.24
N VAL A 104 4.67 -0.05 2.66
CA VAL A 104 4.33 -1.39 2.17
C VAL A 104 2.94 -1.80 2.64
N ALA A 105 2.59 -1.51 3.90
CA ALA A 105 1.25 -1.74 4.43
C ALA A 105 0.18 -0.96 3.66
N ALA A 106 0.43 0.32 3.38
CA ALA A 106 -0.44 1.16 2.56
C ALA A 106 -0.66 0.57 1.16
N TYR A 107 0.42 0.20 0.47
CA TYR A 107 0.35 -0.40 -0.86
C TYR A 107 -0.48 -1.69 -0.87
N ARG A 108 -0.27 -2.60 0.10
CA ARG A 108 -1.05 -3.84 0.18
C ARG A 108 -2.55 -3.57 0.35
N MET A 109 -2.92 -2.53 1.10
CA MET A 109 -4.32 -2.15 1.24
C MET A 109 -4.90 -1.47 -0.01
N MET A 110 -4.09 -0.72 -0.77
CA MET A 110 -4.50 -0.24 -2.11
C MET A 110 -4.83 -1.40 -3.03
N GLN A 111 -4.01 -2.47 -3.03
CA GLN A 111 -4.28 -3.68 -3.81
C GLN A 111 -5.56 -4.41 -3.37
N ARG A 112 -6.08 -4.14 -2.17
CA ARG A 112 -7.37 -4.63 -1.69
C ARG A 112 -8.51 -3.62 -1.90
N GLY A 113 -8.30 -2.60 -2.73
CA GLY A 113 -9.31 -1.63 -3.13
C GLY A 113 -9.58 -0.54 -2.08
N CYS A 114 -8.75 -0.41 -1.05
CA CYS A 114 -8.89 0.68 -0.08
C CYS A 114 -8.35 1.99 -0.67
N ARG A 115 -9.03 3.10 -0.37
CA ARG A 115 -8.54 4.47 -0.60
C ARG A 115 -7.85 4.96 0.67
N LEU A 116 -6.60 5.39 0.57
CA LEU A 116 -5.78 5.71 1.75
C LEU A 116 -5.72 7.22 1.96
N ILE A 117 -5.97 7.62 3.20
CA ILE A 117 -5.67 8.95 3.72
C ILE A 117 -4.51 8.80 4.68
N PHE A 118 -3.44 9.57 4.51
CA PHE A 118 -2.24 9.42 5.31
C PHE A 118 -2.26 10.37 6.50
N VAL A 119 -1.81 9.87 7.65
CA VAL A 119 -1.56 10.66 8.86
C VAL A 119 -0.12 10.39 9.29
N HIS A 120 0.69 11.44 9.38
CA HIS A 120 2.06 11.39 9.86
C HIS A 120 2.21 12.25 11.11
N PHE A 121 2.84 11.69 12.13
CA PHE A 121 3.15 12.40 13.37
C PHE A 121 4.60 12.84 13.34
N HIS A 122 4.86 14.12 13.59
CA HIS A 122 6.20 14.70 13.62
C HIS A 122 6.44 15.48 14.93
N SER A 123 7.69 15.73 15.30
CA SER A 123 8.03 16.41 16.56
C SER A 123 8.60 17.81 16.40
N THR A 124 8.45 18.46 15.24
CA THR A 124 8.78 19.90 15.09
C THR A 124 8.01 20.75 16.10
N PRO A 125 8.65 21.75 16.77
CA PRO A 125 10.02 22.25 16.55
C PRO A 125 11.13 21.53 17.35
N TYR A 126 10.83 20.47 18.09
CA TYR A 126 11.82 19.74 18.91
C TYR A 126 12.81 18.93 18.08
N LEU A 127 12.39 18.44 16.91
CA LEU A 127 13.22 17.79 15.91
C LEU A 127 13.16 18.59 14.60
N ASP A 128 14.12 18.35 13.72
CA ASP A 128 14.13 18.92 12.37
C ASP A 128 12.94 18.41 11.51
N LYS A 129 12.82 18.91 10.28
CA LYS A 129 11.71 18.56 9.39
C LYS A 129 11.95 17.28 8.59
N THR A 130 13.12 16.64 8.68
CA THR A 130 13.53 15.54 7.78
C THR A 130 12.50 14.41 7.67
N SER A 131 11.82 14.05 8.76
CA SER A 131 10.76 13.03 8.74
C SER A 131 9.57 13.44 7.87
N GLN A 132 9.19 14.72 7.88
CA GLN A 132 8.11 15.28 7.06
C GLN A 132 8.48 15.24 5.59
N GLU A 133 9.65 15.77 5.20
CA GLU A 133 10.12 15.69 3.81
C GLU A 133 10.21 14.25 3.30
N LYS A 134 10.71 13.32 4.13
CA LYS A 134 10.76 11.91 3.77
C LYS A 134 9.36 11.34 3.53
N VAL A 135 8.41 11.59 4.43
CA VAL A 135 7.04 11.09 4.27
C VAL A 135 6.34 11.72 3.07
N ARG A 136 6.58 12.99 2.75
CA ARG A 136 6.07 13.59 1.51
C ARG A 136 6.54 12.81 0.29
N GLN A 137 7.82 12.45 0.22
CA GLN A 137 8.35 11.62 -0.88
C GLN A 137 7.70 10.23 -0.93
N LEU A 138 7.50 9.59 0.23
CA LEU A 138 6.81 8.29 0.31
C LEU A 138 5.35 8.40 -0.16
N VAL A 139 4.63 9.43 0.25
CA VAL A 139 3.24 9.66 -0.19
C VAL A 139 3.18 9.98 -1.68
N THR A 140 4.11 10.76 -2.23
CA THR A 140 4.21 11.00 -3.68
C THR A 140 4.41 9.68 -4.44
N ALA A 141 5.31 8.80 -3.99
CA ALA A 141 5.52 7.50 -4.60
C ALA A 141 4.24 6.64 -4.55
N LEU A 142 3.56 6.60 -3.40
CA LEU A 142 2.32 5.85 -3.21
C LEU A 142 1.14 6.44 -4.00
N THR A 143 1.13 7.74 -4.26
CA THR A 143 0.07 8.42 -5.02
C THR A 143 -0.04 7.86 -6.44
N ARG A 144 1.05 7.34 -7.01
CA ARG A 144 1.02 6.63 -8.31
C ARG A 144 0.07 5.44 -8.36
N HIS A 145 -0.26 4.86 -7.19
CA HIS A 145 -1.14 3.70 -7.08
C HIS A 145 -2.59 4.05 -6.75
N GLN A 146 -2.89 5.29 -6.37
CA GLN A 146 -4.26 5.75 -6.08
C GLN A 146 -4.65 7.06 -6.77
N PHE A 147 -3.77 7.73 -7.49
CA PHE A 147 -3.96 8.99 -8.24
C PHE A 147 -4.23 10.25 -7.42
N LEU A 148 -4.84 10.12 -6.23
CA LEU A 148 -5.07 11.22 -5.30
C LEU A 148 -4.82 10.74 -3.88
N SER A 149 -3.97 11.48 -3.16
CA SER A 149 -3.66 11.25 -1.74
C SER A 149 -3.82 12.51 -0.92
N ARG A 150 -4.21 12.35 0.34
CA ARG A 150 -4.19 13.40 1.37
C ARG A 150 -3.20 13.01 2.45
N LEU A 151 -2.41 13.96 2.94
CA LEU A 151 -1.48 13.80 4.04
C LEU A 151 -1.79 14.81 5.13
N TYR A 152 -2.11 14.28 6.30
CA TYR A 152 -2.27 15.02 7.55
C TYR A 152 -0.96 14.98 8.33
N LEU A 153 -0.29 16.12 8.48
CA LEU A 153 0.92 16.30 9.29
C LEU A 153 0.54 16.80 10.68
N VAL A 154 0.63 15.91 11.67
CA VAL A 154 0.23 16.17 13.05
C VAL A 154 1.45 16.53 13.91
N PRO A 155 1.50 17.74 14.51
CA PRO A 155 2.56 18.11 15.44
C PRO A 155 2.35 17.38 16.78
N PHE A 156 3.17 16.36 17.03
CA PHE A 156 3.05 15.45 18.16
C PHE A 156 4.06 15.71 19.28
N GLY A 157 5.09 16.53 19.03
CA GLY A 157 6.17 16.77 19.98
C GLY A 157 5.70 17.33 21.34
N GLU A 158 4.74 18.26 21.33
CA GLU A 158 4.19 18.81 22.58
C GLU A 158 3.35 17.79 23.35
N ILE A 159 2.58 16.96 22.63
CA ILE A 159 1.84 15.84 23.20
C ILE A 159 2.79 14.85 23.89
N GLN A 160 3.92 14.53 23.25
CA GLN A 160 4.94 13.66 23.84
C GLN A 160 5.51 14.27 25.12
N ARG A 161 5.81 15.58 25.13
CA ARG A 161 6.34 16.27 26.30
C ARG A 161 5.41 16.15 27.51
N GLN A 162 4.11 16.34 27.29
CA GLN A 162 3.10 16.21 28.36
C GLN A 162 2.98 14.77 28.86
N ILE A 163 3.01 13.77 27.96
CA ILE A 163 3.02 12.35 28.34
C ILE A 163 4.28 12.01 29.16
N VAL A 164 5.45 12.52 28.75
CA VAL A 164 6.73 12.32 29.45
C VAL A 164 6.72 12.89 30.85
N ALA A 165 6.07 14.03 31.05
CA ALA A 165 5.99 14.72 32.34
C ALA A 165 5.08 13.98 33.34
N ALA A 166 4.01 13.32 32.86
CA ALA A 166 3.01 12.68 33.70
C ALA A 166 3.24 11.17 33.93
N VAL A 167 3.99 10.49 33.05
CA VAL A 167 4.02 9.02 33.02
C VAL A 167 5.43 8.42 33.15
N SER A 168 5.48 7.26 33.81
CA SER A 168 6.67 6.43 33.98
C SER A 168 7.33 6.07 32.63
N ARG A 169 8.66 5.96 32.65
CA ARG A 169 9.47 5.73 31.44
C ARG A 169 9.02 4.50 30.61
N PRO A 170 8.75 3.32 31.19
CA PRO A 170 8.48 2.11 30.39
C PRO A 170 7.21 2.16 29.54
N LEU A 171 6.17 2.89 29.98
CA LEU A 171 4.86 2.94 29.31
C LEU A 171 4.74 4.00 28.21
N ARG A 172 5.73 4.90 28.10
CA ARG A 172 5.67 6.06 27.20
C ARG A 172 5.34 5.70 25.75
N VAL A 173 6.02 4.69 25.20
CA VAL A 173 5.82 4.28 23.79
C VAL A 173 4.41 3.73 23.56
N VAL A 174 3.86 2.99 24.54
CA VAL A 174 2.48 2.49 24.47
C VAL A 174 1.50 3.65 24.49
N LEU A 175 1.70 4.64 25.36
CA LEU A 175 0.86 5.84 25.41
C LEU A 175 0.97 6.73 24.18
N TYR A 176 2.17 6.89 23.60
CA TYR A 176 2.34 7.61 22.35
C TYR A 176 1.50 6.97 21.25
N ARG A 177 1.61 5.65 21.07
CA ARG A 177 0.84 4.91 20.05
C ARG A 177 -0.66 4.97 20.30
N ARG A 178 -1.10 4.85 21.56
CA ARG A 178 -2.51 5.00 21.93
C ARG A 178 -3.04 6.40 21.59
N MET A 179 -2.28 7.45 21.87
CA MET A 179 -2.67 8.82 21.51
C MET A 179 -2.66 9.06 20.00
N MET A 180 -1.65 8.54 19.29
CA MET A 180 -1.60 8.58 17.82
C MET A 180 -2.82 7.91 17.19
N LEU A 181 -3.25 6.74 17.70
CA LEU A 181 -4.45 6.06 17.21
C LEU A 181 -5.71 6.88 17.44
N ARG A 182 -5.87 7.52 18.62
CA ARG A 182 -7.02 8.39 18.90
C ARG A 182 -7.10 9.59 17.97
N ILE A 183 -5.96 10.25 17.73
CA ILE A 183 -5.90 11.39 16.81
C ILE A 183 -6.19 10.92 15.37
N ALA A 184 -5.59 9.81 14.95
CA ALA A 184 -5.84 9.22 13.63
C ALA A 184 -7.31 8.80 13.47
N GLU A 185 -7.97 8.31 14.52
CA GLU A 185 -9.41 8.04 14.51
C GLU A 185 -10.25 9.32 14.40
N GLY A 186 -9.83 10.41 15.04
CA GLY A 186 -10.43 11.73 14.85
C GLY A 186 -10.39 12.16 13.37
N VAL A 187 -9.23 12.00 12.73
CA VAL A 187 -9.08 12.22 11.27
C VAL A 187 -9.95 11.26 10.46
N ALA A 188 -10.01 9.99 10.85
CA ALA A 188 -10.82 8.98 10.18
C ALA A 188 -12.31 9.34 10.19
N ARG A 189 -12.83 9.83 11.32
CA ARG A 189 -14.22 10.29 11.44
C ARG A 189 -14.49 11.50 10.54
N LYS A 190 -13.59 12.48 10.51
CA LYS A 190 -13.66 13.65 9.60
C LYS A 190 -13.73 13.22 8.13
N GLU A 191 -12.92 12.23 7.75
CA GLU A 191 -12.81 11.76 6.36
C GLU A 191 -13.77 10.64 5.98
N LYS A 192 -14.63 10.22 6.92
CA LYS A 192 -15.57 9.09 6.77
C LYS A 192 -14.86 7.77 6.43
N ALA A 193 -13.66 7.57 6.97
CA ALA A 193 -12.91 6.32 6.85
C ALA A 193 -13.49 5.24 7.77
N LYS A 194 -13.41 3.99 7.32
CA LYS A 194 -14.01 2.82 7.97
C LYS A 194 -13.02 2.02 8.84
N ALA A 195 -11.73 2.33 8.74
CA ALA A 195 -10.67 1.64 9.46
C ALA A 195 -9.42 2.52 9.58
N LEU A 196 -8.55 2.14 10.52
CA LEU A 196 -7.17 2.59 10.61
C LEU A 196 -6.23 1.54 10.01
N LEU A 197 -5.04 1.94 9.60
CA LEU A 197 -4.00 1.07 9.05
C LEU A 197 -2.66 1.39 9.69
N THR A 198 -1.95 0.36 10.14
CA THR A 198 -0.57 0.46 10.63
C THR A 198 0.35 -0.48 9.86
N GLY A 199 1.64 -0.12 9.80
CA GLY A 199 2.70 -1.00 9.30
C GLY A 199 3.30 -1.93 10.35
N GLU A 200 2.53 -2.33 11.37
CA GLU A 200 3.04 -3.20 12.44
C GLU A 200 3.24 -4.65 11.95
N SER A 201 4.37 -5.25 12.34
CA SER A 201 4.68 -6.67 12.17
C SER A 201 4.95 -7.33 13.53
N LEU A 202 4.40 -8.52 13.75
CA LEU A 202 4.43 -9.15 15.08
C LEU A 202 5.87 -9.50 15.49
N GLY A 203 6.29 -9.04 16.66
CA GLY A 203 7.58 -9.40 17.27
C GLY A 203 8.79 -8.62 16.73
N GLN A 204 8.60 -7.64 15.84
CA GLN A 204 9.72 -6.87 15.26
C GLN A 204 10.33 -5.86 16.25
N VAL A 205 9.51 -5.22 17.10
CA VAL A 205 9.96 -4.26 18.12
C VAL A 205 9.16 -4.43 19.41
N ALA A 206 9.67 -3.88 20.52
CA ALA A 206 9.05 -4.02 21.85
C ALA A 206 7.57 -3.60 21.89
N SER A 207 7.17 -2.59 21.11
CA SER A 207 5.78 -2.12 21.04
C SER A 207 4.85 -3.01 20.19
N GLN A 208 5.38 -4.01 19.49
CA GLN A 208 4.67 -4.89 18.56
C GLN A 208 4.63 -6.34 19.08
N THR A 209 4.54 -6.52 20.40
CA THR A 209 4.18 -7.80 21.02
C THR A 209 2.65 -7.96 21.05
N LEU A 210 2.13 -9.18 21.19
CA LEU A 210 0.68 -9.39 21.29
C LEU A 210 0.05 -8.59 22.44
N ASP A 211 0.70 -8.58 23.61
CA ASP A 211 0.24 -7.83 24.77
C ASP A 211 0.14 -6.32 24.47
N ASN A 212 1.20 -5.73 23.90
CA ASN A 212 1.21 -4.31 23.58
C ASN A 212 0.27 -3.96 22.43
N MET A 213 0.17 -4.79 21.39
CA MET A 213 -0.78 -4.57 20.30
C MET A 213 -2.22 -4.58 20.79
N ALA A 214 -2.57 -5.51 21.68
CA ALA A 214 -3.89 -5.60 22.29
C ALA A 214 -4.19 -4.34 23.12
N VAL A 215 -3.27 -3.93 23.98
CA VAL A 215 -3.42 -2.72 24.80
C VAL A 215 -3.48 -1.46 23.93
N ILE A 216 -2.62 -1.33 22.93
CA ILE A 216 -2.63 -0.15 22.05
C ILE A 216 -3.95 -0.07 21.27
N GLN A 217 -4.46 -1.20 20.77
CA GLN A 217 -5.70 -1.26 19.99
C GLN A 217 -6.93 -0.77 20.76
N GLN A 218 -6.99 -0.95 22.08
CA GLN A 218 -8.10 -0.47 22.91
C GLN A 218 -8.29 1.06 22.85
N ALA A 219 -7.30 1.81 22.37
CA ALA A 219 -7.41 3.25 22.18
C ALA A 219 -8.23 3.65 20.94
N ALA A 220 -8.57 2.71 20.06
CA ALA A 220 -9.38 2.97 18.88
C ALA A 220 -10.68 2.14 18.88
N THR A 221 -11.76 2.71 18.35
CA THR A 221 -13.03 2.00 18.14
C THR A 221 -13.18 1.49 16.71
N LEU A 222 -12.50 2.12 15.75
CA LEU A 222 -12.44 1.63 14.38
C LEU A 222 -11.52 0.39 14.28
N PRO A 223 -11.81 -0.54 13.34
CA PRO A 223 -10.89 -1.65 13.03
C PRO A 223 -9.49 -1.14 12.67
N ILE A 224 -8.46 -1.81 13.18
CA ILE A 224 -7.05 -1.55 12.83
C ILE A 224 -6.54 -2.66 11.93
N LEU A 225 -6.27 -2.33 10.67
CA LEU A 225 -5.74 -3.24 9.67
C LEU A 225 -4.22 -3.33 9.78
N ARG A 226 -3.68 -4.55 9.76
CA ARG A 226 -2.24 -4.85 9.92
C ARG A 226 -1.78 -5.85 8.87
N PRO A 227 -1.65 -5.43 7.59
CA PRO A 227 -1.37 -6.35 6.48
C PRO A 227 0.01 -7.00 6.55
N LEU A 228 0.90 -6.53 7.43
CA LEU A 228 2.27 -7.04 7.62
C LEU A 228 2.43 -7.92 8.86
N VAL A 229 1.36 -8.17 9.63
CA VAL A 229 1.43 -8.82 10.95
C VAL A 229 2.15 -10.17 10.95
N GLY A 230 2.06 -10.92 9.85
CA GLY A 230 2.70 -12.23 9.69
C GLY A 230 3.83 -12.25 8.66
N MET A 231 4.31 -11.09 8.19
CA MET A 231 5.41 -11.00 7.24
C MET A 231 6.74 -10.84 7.97
N ASP A 232 7.78 -11.51 7.48
CA ASP A 232 9.13 -11.28 7.94
C ASP A 232 9.74 -9.98 7.36
N LYS A 233 10.89 -9.57 7.90
CA LYS A 233 11.51 -8.31 7.51
C LYS A 233 12.00 -8.31 6.06
N GLN A 234 12.47 -9.44 5.56
CA GLN A 234 13.00 -9.54 4.21
C GLN A 234 11.87 -9.44 3.18
N GLU A 235 10.73 -10.09 3.43
CA GLU A 235 9.54 -9.97 2.60
C GLU A 235 9.06 -8.52 2.48
N ILE A 236 9.08 -7.78 3.59
CA ILE A 236 8.71 -6.35 3.62
C ILE A 236 9.72 -5.52 2.81
N ILE A 237 11.02 -5.76 2.98
CA ILE A 237 12.09 -5.06 2.23
C ILE A 237 11.96 -5.32 0.72
N ASP A 238 11.73 -6.56 0.32
CA ASP A 238 11.61 -6.91 -1.08
C ASP A 238 10.38 -6.26 -1.71
N GLN A 239 9.27 -6.18 -0.96
CA GLN A 239 8.10 -5.43 -1.41
C GLN A 239 8.37 -3.93 -1.51
N ALA A 240 9.06 -3.34 -0.52
CA ALA A 240 9.44 -1.92 -0.54
C ALA A 240 10.32 -1.55 -1.75
N ARG A 241 11.25 -2.45 -2.14
CA ARG A 241 12.07 -2.27 -3.35
C ARG A 241 11.21 -2.33 -4.62
N ARG A 242 10.32 -3.32 -4.72
CA ARG A 242 9.41 -3.47 -5.87
C ARG A 242 8.51 -2.26 -6.08
N ILE A 243 8.06 -1.60 -5.01
CA ILE A 243 7.21 -0.40 -5.10
C ILE A 243 8.00 0.92 -5.06
N GLY A 244 9.33 0.87 -5.02
CA GLY A 244 10.19 2.06 -5.06
C GLY A 244 10.21 2.91 -3.79
N THR A 245 9.77 2.38 -2.64
CA THR A 245 9.75 3.11 -1.36
C THR A 245 10.98 2.82 -0.48
N PHE A 246 11.77 1.79 -0.79
CA PHE A 246 12.90 1.36 0.03
C PHE A 246 13.98 2.44 0.18
N GLU A 247 14.43 3.04 -0.93
CA GLU A 247 15.50 4.04 -0.92
C GLU A 247 15.09 5.29 -0.12
N ILE A 248 13.86 5.76 -0.33
CA ILE A 248 13.29 6.90 0.41
C ILE A 248 13.22 6.59 1.91
N SER A 249 12.75 5.39 2.27
CA SER A 249 12.64 4.95 3.67
C SER A 249 14.00 4.82 4.36
N SER A 250 15.06 4.59 3.58
CA SER A 250 16.43 4.40 4.08
C SER A 250 17.19 5.71 4.32
N ILE A 251 16.67 6.85 3.85
CA ILE A 251 17.24 8.17 4.15
C ILE A 251 17.26 8.36 5.69
N PRO A 252 18.37 8.77 6.32
CA PRO A 252 18.36 9.05 7.75
C PRO A 252 17.39 10.19 8.10
N ASP A 253 16.59 10.01 9.14
CA ASP A 253 15.70 11.05 9.67
C ASP A 253 15.63 11.01 11.19
N GLN A 254 14.95 12.02 11.75
CA GLN A 254 14.60 12.09 13.15
C GLN A 254 13.10 11.80 13.31
N ASP A 255 12.74 10.51 13.40
CA ASP A 255 11.35 10.09 13.60
C ASP A 255 10.83 10.58 14.96
N CYS A 256 9.59 11.07 14.97
CA CYS A 256 8.83 11.44 16.15
C CYS A 256 8.88 10.38 17.26
N CYS A 257 8.79 9.10 16.88
CA CYS A 257 8.84 8.00 17.83
C CYS A 257 10.20 7.81 18.51
N GLN A 258 11.28 8.47 18.07
CA GLN A 258 12.60 8.44 18.73
C GLN A 258 12.71 9.47 19.86
N LEU A 259 11.88 10.53 19.82
CA LEU A 259 11.89 11.57 20.84
C LEU A 259 11.39 11.02 22.18
N PHE A 260 12.26 11.10 23.20
CA PHE A 260 11.99 10.64 24.57
C PHE A 260 11.70 9.13 24.74
N VAL A 261 12.26 8.29 23.86
CA VAL A 261 12.18 6.82 23.99
C VAL A 261 12.90 6.34 25.26
N PRO A 262 12.26 5.50 26.08
CA PRO A 262 12.93 4.90 27.23
C PRO A 262 14.00 3.88 26.82
N LYS A 263 15.10 3.78 27.57
CA LYS A 263 16.14 2.74 27.36
C LYS A 263 15.58 1.31 27.41
N HIS A 264 14.56 1.08 28.23
CA HIS A 264 13.88 -0.21 28.38
C HIS A 264 12.36 0.01 28.23
N PRO A 265 11.83 0.01 26.99
CA PRO A 265 10.40 0.06 26.76
C PRO A 265 9.70 -1.19 27.31
N ALA A 266 8.48 -1.06 27.80
CA ALA A 266 7.68 -2.21 28.23
C ALA A 266 7.36 -3.11 27.02
N THR A 267 7.62 -4.41 27.15
CA THR A 267 7.27 -5.43 26.15
C THR A 267 5.95 -6.14 26.47
N LYS A 268 5.47 -6.01 27.71
CA LYS A 268 4.24 -6.62 28.21
C LYS A 268 3.51 -5.62 29.12
N ALA A 269 2.98 -4.55 28.53
CA ALA A 269 2.17 -3.61 29.28
C ALA A 269 0.83 -4.26 29.66
N LYS A 270 0.40 -4.06 30.91
CA LYS A 270 -0.91 -4.52 31.37
C LYS A 270 -1.97 -3.43 31.11
N PRO A 271 -3.20 -3.79 30.71
CA PRO A 271 -4.26 -2.81 30.45
C PRO A 271 -4.48 -1.83 31.60
N TRP A 272 -4.57 -2.32 32.85
CA TRP A 272 -4.82 -1.49 34.03
C TRP A 272 -3.67 -0.52 34.34
N GLU A 273 -2.41 -0.89 34.10
CA GLU A 273 -1.26 0.01 34.28
C GLU A 273 -1.32 1.17 33.27
N VAL A 274 -1.77 0.87 32.05
CA VAL A 274 -1.92 1.85 30.98
C VAL A 274 -3.11 2.76 31.24
N GLU A 275 -4.24 2.23 31.71
CA GLU A 275 -5.42 3.02 32.12
C GLU A 275 -5.10 3.95 33.29
N GLU A 276 -4.40 3.46 34.33
CA GLU A 276 -3.97 4.29 35.45
C GLU A 276 -3.02 5.41 34.97
N ALA A 277 -2.07 5.09 34.10
CA ALA A 277 -1.16 6.07 33.53
C ALA A 277 -1.89 7.11 32.66
N GLU A 278 -2.87 6.68 31.86
CA GLU A 278 -3.70 7.59 31.05
C GLU A 278 -4.61 8.48 31.88
N SER A 279 -5.08 8.03 33.06
CA SER A 279 -5.93 8.84 33.94
C SER A 279 -5.25 10.13 34.43
N LYS A 280 -3.91 10.19 34.34
CA LYS A 280 -3.07 11.35 34.70
C LYS A 280 -2.97 12.37 33.55
N LEU A 281 -3.55 12.07 32.39
CA LEU A 281 -3.48 12.89 31.18
C LEU A 281 -4.87 13.44 30.84
N ASP A 282 -4.91 14.70 30.38
CA ASP A 282 -6.10 15.23 29.72
C ASP A 282 -6.13 14.72 28.27
N VAL A 283 -6.65 13.51 28.08
CA VAL A 283 -6.70 12.86 26.76
C VAL A 283 -7.52 13.68 25.76
N ALA A 284 -8.60 14.32 26.21
CA ALA A 284 -9.45 15.12 25.33
C ALA A 284 -8.71 16.35 24.80
N GLU A 285 -8.01 17.07 25.68
CA GLU A 285 -7.20 18.22 25.29
C GLU A 285 -6.02 17.83 24.39
N LEU A 286 -5.31 16.73 24.70
CA LEU A 286 -4.22 16.23 23.86
C LEU A 286 -4.69 15.85 22.46
N MET A 287 -5.86 15.22 22.35
CA MET A 287 -6.48 14.91 21.05
C MET A 287 -6.85 16.20 20.31
N ARG A 288 -7.49 17.16 21.00
CA ARG A 288 -7.88 18.44 20.42
C ARG A 288 -6.68 19.20 19.86
N MET A 289 -5.61 19.31 20.66
CA MET A 289 -4.35 19.94 20.25
C MET A 289 -3.74 19.25 19.02
N GLY A 290 -3.76 17.92 18.95
CA GLY A 290 -3.27 17.19 17.78
C GLY A 290 -4.08 17.49 16.51
N ILE A 291 -5.42 17.45 16.62
CA ILE A 291 -6.31 17.62 15.46
C ILE A 291 -6.33 19.07 14.95
N GLU A 292 -6.42 20.06 15.85
CA GLU A 292 -6.54 21.47 15.48
C GLU A 292 -5.29 22.02 14.78
N ASN A 293 -4.11 21.56 15.20
CA ASN A 293 -2.83 22.04 14.64
C ASN A 293 -2.33 21.20 13.45
N THR A 294 -3.18 20.34 12.89
CA THR A 294 -2.79 19.48 11.77
C THR A 294 -2.72 20.27 10.47
N ILE A 295 -1.64 20.10 9.71
CA ILE A 295 -1.51 20.62 8.34
C ILE A 295 -1.98 19.54 7.36
N ASN A 296 -2.80 19.91 6.37
CA ASN A 296 -3.27 19.00 5.32
C ASN A 296 -2.63 19.35 3.98
N GLU A 297 -2.10 18.35 3.29
CA GLU A 297 -1.48 18.45 1.98
C GLU A 297 -2.14 17.45 1.01
N GLU A 298 -2.36 17.84 -0.24
CA GLU A 298 -2.91 16.97 -1.29
C GLU A 298 -1.84 16.66 -2.36
N PHE A 299 -1.89 15.44 -2.91
CA PHE A 299 -0.96 14.93 -3.92
C PHE A 299 -1.76 14.29 -5.05
N THR A 300 -1.42 14.62 -6.31
CA THR A 300 -2.06 14.09 -7.52
C THR A 300 -1.08 13.29 -8.39
N PHE A 301 -1.60 12.39 -9.24
CA PHE A 301 -0.84 11.69 -10.26
C PHE A 301 -1.75 11.23 -11.43
N PRO A 302 -1.29 11.27 -12.70
CA PRO A 302 -0.15 12.10 -13.16
C PRO A 302 -0.49 13.60 -12.93
N ASP A 303 0.53 14.43 -12.72
CA ASP A 303 0.46 15.84 -12.29
C ASP A 303 -0.89 16.55 -12.48
#